data_AF-G5S9H8-F1
#
_entry.id   AF-G5S9H8-F1
#
_cell.length_a   1.000
_cell.length_b   1.000
_cell.length_c   1.000
_cell.angle_alpha   90.00
_cell.angle_beta   90.00
_cell.angle_gamma   90.00
#
_symmetry.space_group_name_H-M   'P 1'
#
loop_
_entity.id
_entity.type
_entity.pdbx_description
1 polymer ?
#
loop_
_entity_poly.entity_id
_entity_poly.type
_entity_poly.pdbx_seq_one_letter_code
_entity_poly.pdbx_strand_id
1 'polypeptide(L)'
;MIISNGAAPAALALDELWSRNGKLATLSEETCLQLRQALPPHIDIANPLDLCDDASSEHYVKTLDILLASQDFDALMVIHSPSAAAPGTESAHALIETIKRHPRGKFVTLLTNWCGEFSSQEARRLFSEAGLPTYRTPEGTITAFMHMVEYRRNQKQLRETPALPSNLTSNTAEAHNLLQRAIAEGAASLDTHEVQPILHAYGLHTLPTWIASDSAEAVHIAEQIGYPVALKLRSPDIPHKSEVQGVMLYLRTASEVQQAANAIFDRVKMAWPQARIHGLLVQSMANRAG
;
A
#
# COMPACT_ATOMS: atom_id res chain seq x y z
N MET A 1 19.68 14.46 -7.11
CA MET A 1 20.82 15.33 -7.47
C MET A 1 21.26 16.08 -6.24
N ILE A 2 22.56 16.22 -6.00
CA ILE A 2 23.11 16.99 -4.87
C ILE A 2 23.97 18.14 -5.43
N ILE A 3 23.76 19.36 -4.94
CA ILE A 3 24.61 20.53 -5.19
C ILE A 3 25.24 20.93 -3.85
N SER A 4 26.52 21.28 -3.83
CA SER A 4 27.20 21.80 -2.64
C SER A 4 28.21 22.89 -3.02
N ASN A 5 28.63 23.72 -2.05
CA ASN A 5 29.84 24.56 -2.15
C ASN A 5 30.99 24.02 -1.28
N GLY A 6 30.95 22.74 -0.95
CA GLY A 6 32.02 22.10 -0.20
C GLY A 6 31.98 20.58 -0.33
N ALA A 7 33.13 20.01 -0.71
CA ALA A 7 33.30 18.57 -0.86
C ALA A 7 32.95 17.77 0.41
N ALA A 8 33.32 18.25 1.60
CA ALA A 8 33.10 17.51 2.85
C ALA A 8 31.60 17.33 3.21
N PRO A 9 30.77 18.40 3.24
CA PRO A 9 29.32 18.25 3.38
C PRO A 9 28.67 17.36 2.31
N ALA A 10 29.13 17.44 1.07
CA ALA A 10 28.65 16.57 -0.01
C ALA A 10 29.01 15.10 0.21
N ALA A 11 30.22 14.82 0.69
CA ALA A 11 30.66 13.46 1.04
C ALA A 11 29.82 12.88 2.19
N LEU A 12 29.55 13.67 3.24
CA LEU A 12 28.67 13.23 4.35
C LEU A 12 27.25 12.89 3.86
N ALA A 13 26.69 13.71 2.96
CA ALA A 13 25.40 13.39 2.34
C ALA A 13 25.46 12.10 1.52
N LEU A 14 26.57 11.86 0.80
CA LEU A 14 26.75 10.70 -0.05
C LEU A 14 26.88 9.40 0.76
N ASP A 15 27.67 9.42 1.84
CA ASP A 15 27.83 8.30 2.75
C ASP A 15 26.49 7.89 3.38
N GLU A 16 25.72 8.87 3.88
CA GLU A 16 24.39 8.61 4.42
C GLU A 16 23.44 8.06 3.34
N LEU A 17 23.49 8.60 2.12
CA LEU A 17 22.64 8.16 1.01
C LEU A 17 22.92 6.70 0.66
N TRP A 18 24.20 6.31 0.56
CA TRP A 18 24.60 4.95 0.25
C TRP A 18 24.28 3.97 1.38
N SER A 19 24.46 4.38 2.65
CA SER A 19 24.11 3.54 3.80
C SER A 19 22.62 3.13 3.80
N ARG A 20 21.75 3.96 3.20
CA ARG A 20 20.31 3.73 3.05
C ARG A 20 19.89 3.19 1.69
N ASN A 21 20.85 2.72 0.87
CA ASN A 21 20.61 2.23 -0.49
C ASN A 21 19.90 3.25 -1.40
N GLY A 22 20.15 4.54 -1.17
CA GLY A 22 19.79 5.63 -2.06
C GLY A 22 20.63 5.61 -3.34
N LYS A 23 20.16 6.30 -4.37
CA LYS A 23 20.84 6.38 -5.68
C LYS A 23 20.99 7.83 -6.11
N LEU A 24 22.16 8.14 -6.66
CA LEU A 24 22.40 9.41 -7.32
C LEU A 24 21.73 9.43 -8.70
N ALA A 25 21.24 10.59 -9.10
CA ALA A 25 20.74 10.84 -10.44
C ALA A 25 21.88 10.81 -11.46
N THR A 26 21.58 10.37 -12.68
CA THR A 26 22.49 10.43 -13.83
C THR A 26 22.04 11.56 -14.72
N LEU A 27 22.92 12.56 -14.93
CA LEU A 27 22.59 13.72 -15.76
C LEU A 27 22.77 13.39 -17.25
N SER A 28 21.89 13.94 -18.07
CA SER A 28 22.00 13.89 -19.53
C SER A 28 23.19 14.71 -20.02
N GLU A 29 23.70 14.37 -21.20
CA GLU A 29 24.77 15.12 -21.85
C GLU A 29 24.36 16.58 -22.11
N GLU A 30 23.09 16.83 -22.43
CA GLU A 30 22.53 18.17 -22.62
C GLU A 30 22.63 19.01 -21.34
N THR A 31 22.19 18.47 -20.20
CA THR A 31 22.27 19.16 -18.91
C THR A 31 23.72 19.41 -18.51
N CYS A 32 24.59 18.41 -18.71
CA CYS A 32 26.02 18.56 -18.46
C CYS A 32 26.66 19.67 -19.31
N LEU A 33 26.28 19.79 -20.58
CA LEU A 33 26.77 20.84 -21.48
C LEU A 33 26.32 22.23 -21.03
N GLN A 34 25.04 22.38 -20.68
CA GLN A 34 24.50 23.65 -20.18
C GLN A 34 25.20 24.09 -18.88
N LEU A 35 25.43 23.16 -17.96
CA LEU A 35 26.17 23.43 -16.72
C LEU A 35 27.61 23.86 -16.99
N ARG A 36 28.34 23.16 -17.88
CA ARG A 36 29.72 23.53 -18.28
C ARG A 36 29.81 24.92 -18.92
N GLN A 37 28.77 25.36 -19.63
CA GLN A 37 28.73 26.69 -20.25
C GLN A 37 28.42 27.80 -19.24
N ALA A 38 27.61 27.50 -18.22
CA ALA A 38 27.15 28.48 -17.24
C ALA A 38 28.10 28.65 -16.05
N LEU A 39 28.90 27.63 -15.74
CA LEU A 39 29.77 27.57 -14.56
C LEU A 39 31.26 27.79 -14.91
N PRO A 40 32.06 28.28 -13.96
CA PRO A 40 33.51 28.37 -14.11
C PRO A 40 34.18 27.06 -14.55
N PRO A 41 35.26 27.13 -15.35
CA PRO A 41 35.89 25.95 -15.97
C PRO A 41 36.61 25.02 -14.98
N HIS A 42 36.83 25.46 -13.73
CA HIS A 42 37.45 24.64 -12.69
C HIS A 42 36.43 23.73 -11.97
N ILE A 43 35.13 23.96 -12.15
CA ILE A 43 34.07 23.15 -11.55
C ILE A 43 33.89 21.89 -12.39
N ASP A 44 34.09 20.74 -11.76
CA ASP A 44 33.79 19.46 -12.41
C ASP A 44 32.29 19.18 -12.37
N ILE A 45 31.72 18.86 -13.54
CA ILE A 45 30.29 18.57 -13.66
C ILE A 45 30.05 17.11 -13.35
N ALA A 46 29.80 16.85 -12.06
CA ALA A 46 29.52 15.54 -11.50
C ALA A 46 28.26 15.58 -10.63
N ASN A 47 27.92 14.44 -10.03
CA ASN A 47 26.90 14.34 -8.99
C ASN A 47 27.51 13.55 -7.81
N PRO A 48 27.72 14.15 -6.63
CA PRO A 48 27.39 15.54 -6.27
C PRO A 48 28.10 16.59 -7.12
N LEU A 49 27.43 17.71 -7.39
CA LEU A 49 28.01 18.88 -8.06
C LEU A 49 28.59 19.81 -6.99
N ASP A 50 29.92 19.90 -6.94
CA ASP A 50 30.62 20.80 -6.02
C ASP A 50 30.95 22.12 -6.72
N LEU A 51 30.30 23.20 -6.30
CA LEU A 51 30.49 24.56 -6.79
C LEU A 51 31.75 25.23 -6.21
N CYS A 52 32.50 24.53 -5.36
CA CYS A 52 33.69 25.02 -4.65
C CYS A 52 33.39 26.13 -3.63
N ASP A 53 34.39 26.51 -2.84
CA ASP A 53 34.26 27.42 -1.69
C ASP A 53 34.01 28.89 -2.07
N ASP A 54 34.39 29.27 -3.29
CA ASP A 54 34.15 30.57 -3.91
C ASP A 54 32.78 30.67 -4.62
N ALA A 55 31.93 29.66 -4.49
CA ALA A 55 30.57 29.67 -5.02
C ALA A 55 29.80 30.90 -4.54
N SER A 56 29.40 31.76 -5.49
CA SER A 56 28.54 32.92 -5.22
C SER A 56 27.06 32.52 -5.25
N SER A 57 26.19 33.39 -4.71
CA SER A 57 24.73 33.24 -4.84
C SER A 57 24.28 33.10 -6.30
N GLU A 58 24.99 33.75 -7.23
CA GLU A 58 24.71 33.68 -8.66
C GLU A 58 25.02 32.29 -9.24
N HIS A 59 26.10 31.64 -8.79
CA HIS A 59 26.43 30.27 -9.21
C HIS A 59 25.33 29.29 -8.78
N TYR A 60 24.82 29.44 -7.55
CA TYR A 60 23.68 28.66 -7.06
C TYR A 60 22.41 28.88 -7.90
N VAL A 61 22.07 30.13 -8.20
CA VAL A 61 20.88 30.46 -9.00
C VAL A 61 20.97 29.91 -10.41
N LYS A 62 22.11 30.11 -11.10
CA LYS A 62 22.34 29.58 -12.46
C LYS A 62 22.23 28.06 -12.51
N THR A 63 22.89 27.39 -11.56
CA THR A 63 22.84 25.92 -11.45
C THR A 63 21.43 25.43 -11.20
N LEU A 64 20.71 26.07 -10.27
CA LEU A 64 19.33 25.72 -9.95
C LEU A 64 18.41 25.89 -11.17
N ASP A 65 18.53 26.98 -11.91
CA ASP A 65 17.66 27.26 -13.07
C ASP A 65 17.82 26.18 -14.16
N ILE A 66 19.07 25.81 -14.48
CA ILE A 66 19.37 24.73 -15.43
C ILE A 66 18.82 23.39 -14.94
N LEU A 67 19.04 23.05 -13.67
CA LEU A 67 18.56 21.80 -13.12
C LEU A 67 17.03 21.74 -13.03
N LEU A 68 16.36 22.85 -12.71
CA LEU A 68 14.90 22.89 -12.69
C LEU A 68 14.29 22.71 -14.10
N ALA A 69 15.02 23.08 -15.15
CA ALA A 69 14.63 22.79 -16.53
C ALA A 69 14.80 21.29 -16.89
N SER A 70 15.80 20.61 -16.31
CA SER A 70 16.13 19.20 -16.59
C SER A 70 15.21 18.18 -15.91
N GLN A 71 14.85 17.10 -16.61
CA GLN A 71 14.05 15.98 -16.08
C GLN A 71 14.91 14.81 -15.55
N ASP A 72 16.22 14.99 -15.44
CA ASP A 72 17.17 13.90 -15.13
C ASP A 72 17.15 13.40 -13.67
N PHE A 73 16.40 14.07 -12.79
CA PHE A 73 16.34 13.73 -11.37
C PHE A 73 14.93 13.89 -10.79
N ASP A 74 14.63 13.08 -9.77
CA ASP A 74 13.37 13.14 -9.02
C ASP A 74 13.39 14.17 -7.88
N ALA A 75 14.57 14.38 -7.27
CA ALA A 75 14.76 15.28 -6.15
C ALA A 75 16.10 16.01 -6.21
N LEU A 76 16.11 17.24 -5.70
CA LEU A 76 17.27 18.11 -5.62
C LEU A 76 17.59 18.43 -4.15
N MET A 77 18.82 18.18 -3.74
CA MET A 77 19.36 18.63 -2.46
C MET A 77 20.35 19.75 -2.73
N VAL A 78 20.16 20.89 -2.06
CA VAL A 78 21.11 22.01 -2.09
C VAL A 78 21.77 22.09 -0.72
N ILE A 79 23.09 22.00 -0.70
CA ILE A 79 23.93 22.09 0.50
C ILE A 79 24.67 23.42 0.44
N HIS A 80 24.66 24.15 1.55
CA HIS A 80 25.39 25.40 1.68
C HIS A 80 26.15 25.42 3.00
N SER A 81 27.48 25.53 2.90
CA SER A 81 28.37 25.88 3.99
C SER A 81 28.65 27.39 3.97
N PRO A 82 28.50 28.10 5.10
CA PRO A 82 28.74 29.53 5.18
C PRO A 82 30.13 29.92 4.68
N SER A 83 30.21 30.84 3.72
CA SER A 83 31.46 31.40 3.22
C SER A 83 31.33 32.90 3.03
N ALA A 84 32.46 33.60 2.87
CA ALA A 84 32.46 35.04 2.57
C ALA A 84 31.91 35.34 1.17
N ALA A 85 32.07 34.41 0.22
CA ALA A 85 31.62 34.56 -1.17
C ALA A 85 30.10 34.39 -1.33
N ALA A 86 29.46 33.64 -0.44
CA ALA A 86 28.01 33.45 -0.43
C ALA A 86 27.46 33.58 1.00
N PRO A 87 26.98 34.78 1.39
CA PRO A 87 26.22 34.95 2.61
C PRO A 87 24.96 34.06 2.58
N GLY A 88 24.79 33.23 3.62
CA GLY A 88 23.75 32.20 3.62
C GLY A 88 22.32 32.73 3.49
N THR A 89 22.03 33.89 4.09
CA THR A 89 20.71 34.55 4.04
C THR A 89 20.39 35.10 2.65
N GLU A 90 21.36 35.75 2.01
CA GLU A 90 21.20 36.30 0.65
C GLU A 90 21.04 35.17 -0.37
N SER A 91 21.84 34.11 -0.24
CA SER A 91 21.74 32.91 -1.07
C SER A 91 20.37 32.24 -0.92
N ALA A 92 19.84 32.17 0.32
CA ALA A 92 18.52 31.63 0.58
C ALA A 92 17.41 32.44 -0.10
N HIS A 93 17.44 33.78 0.04
CA HIS A 93 16.49 34.66 -0.65
C HIS A 93 16.51 34.47 -2.17
N ALA A 94 17.71 34.46 -2.76
CA ALA A 94 17.88 34.30 -4.20
C ALA A 94 17.31 32.95 -4.69
N LEU A 95 17.64 31.85 -3.99
CA LEU A 95 17.12 30.53 -4.32
C LEU A 95 15.59 30.44 -4.16
N ILE A 96 15.03 30.96 -3.07
CA ILE A 96 13.58 30.97 -2.84
C ILE A 96 12.86 31.69 -3.99
N GLU A 97 13.36 32.86 -4.40
CA GLU A 97 12.77 33.63 -5.50
C GLU A 97 12.88 32.90 -6.84
N THR A 98 14.02 32.28 -7.14
CA THR A 98 14.19 31.47 -8.35
C THR A 98 13.21 30.29 -8.37
N ILE A 99 13.08 29.56 -7.27
CA ILE A 99 12.15 28.42 -7.16
C ILE A 99 10.71 28.87 -7.37
N LYS A 100 10.31 29.99 -6.75
CA LYS A 100 8.94 30.53 -6.88
C LYS A 100 8.59 30.94 -8.31
N ARG A 101 9.55 31.50 -9.04
CA ARG A 101 9.35 31.98 -10.43
C ARG A 101 9.39 30.84 -11.44
N HIS A 102 10.17 29.80 -11.18
CA HIS A 102 10.33 28.71 -12.14
C HIS A 102 9.08 27.82 -12.21
N PRO A 103 8.53 27.53 -13.41
CA PRO A 103 7.31 26.73 -13.56
C PRO A 103 7.39 25.35 -12.90
N ARG A 104 8.58 24.73 -12.91
CA ARG A 104 8.83 23.43 -12.28
C ARG A 104 9.12 23.47 -10.78
N GLY A 105 9.28 24.65 -10.18
CA GLY A 105 9.66 24.78 -8.77
C GLY A 105 8.67 24.13 -7.80
N LYS A 106 7.38 24.07 -8.16
CA LYS A 106 6.32 23.44 -7.34
C LYS A 106 6.23 21.91 -7.48
N PHE A 107 6.89 21.33 -8.50
CA PHE A 107 6.75 19.92 -8.85
C PHE A 107 7.98 19.09 -8.49
N VAL A 108 9.13 19.75 -8.31
CA VAL A 108 10.39 19.09 -7.92
C VAL A 108 10.47 19.03 -6.41
N THR A 109 10.81 17.85 -5.86
CA THR A 109 11.14 17.73 -4.43
C THR A 109 12.50 18.38 -4.18
N LEU A 110 12.49 19.54 -3.52
CA LEU A 110 13.69 20.29 -3.17
C LEU A 110 13.91 20.27 -1.67
N LEU A 111 15.10 19.86 -1.24
CA LEU A 111 15.52 19.89 0.16
C LEU A 111 16.77 20.75 0.31
N THR A 112 16.85 21.47 1.42
CA THR A 112 17.97 22.38 1.69
C THR A 112 18.73 21.94 2.94
N ASN A 113 20.06 21.96 2.87
CA ASN A 113 20.94 21.82 4.02
C ASN A 113 21.82 23.06 4.16
N TRP A 114 21.54 23.88 5.16
CA TRP A 114 22.33 25.09 5.43
C TRP A 114 23.11 24.84 6.71
N CYS A 115 24.41 24.60 6.57
CA CYS A 115 25.32 24.25 7.66
C CYS A 115 25.60 25.45 8.58
N GLY A 116 25.95 25.19 9.83
CA GLY A 116 26.26 26.23 10.82
C GLY A 116 25.04 26.63 11.65
N GLU A 117 25.22 26.71 12.97
CA GLU A 117 24.09 26.92 13.88
C GLU A 117 23.57 28.36 13.78
N PHE A 118 24.37 29.33 14.21
CA PHE A 118 23.97 30.75 14.25
C PHE A 118 24.00 31.42 12.87
N SER A 119 25.04 31.17 12.07
CA SER A 119 25.26 31.82 10.76
C SER A 119 24.19 31.51 9.72
N SER A 120 23.43 30.43 9.91
CA SER A 120 22.44 29.97 8.94
C SER A 120 21.04 29.78 9.52
N GLN A 121 20.83 30.21 10.77
CA GLN A 121 19.52 30.16 11.42
C GLN A 121 18.47 30.95 10.61
N GLU A 122 18.83 32.16 10.17
CA GLU A 122 17.93 33.01 9.40
C GLU A 122 17.60 32.43 8.03
N ALA A 123 18.62 31.94 7.30
CA ALA A 123 18.41 31.26 6.02
C ALA A 123 17.44 30.07 6.14
N ARG A 124 17.59 29.24 7.19
CA ARG A 124 16.66 28.13 7.46
C ARG A 124 15.25 28.62 7.79
N ARG A 125 15.10 29.71 8.56
CA ARG A 125 13.80 30.33 8.84
C ARG A 125 13.11 30.74 7.52
N LEU A 126 13.83 31.41 6.63
CA LEU A 126 13.31 31.84 5.33
C LEU A 126 12.85 30.67 4.45
N PHE A 127 13.62 29.58 4.38
CA PHE A 127 13.20 28.38 3.64
C PHE A 127 11.91 27.78 4.23
N SER A 128 11.84 27.69 5.56
CA SER A 128 10.69 27.13 6.26
C SER A 128 9.42 27.96 6.01
N GLU A 129 9.53 29.29 6.05
CA GLU A 129 8.45 30.23 5.73
C GLU A 129 8.03 30.17 4.26
N ALA A 130 8.95 29.84 3.35
CA ALA A 130 8.66 29.61 1.94
C ALA A 130 8.07 28.22 1.65
N GLY A 131 7.93 27.35 2.66
CA GLY A 131 7.45 25.97 2.50
C GLY A 131 8.47 25.00 1.90
N LEU A 132 9.77 25.32 1.97
CA LEU A 132 10.86 24.50 1.48
C LEU A 132 11.52 23.75 2.66
N PRO A 133 11.51 22.41 2.69
CA PRO A 133 12.14 21.64 3.76
C PRO A 133 13.63 21.96 3.91
N THR A 134 14.04 22.30 5.13
CA THR A 134 15.42 22.71 5.43
C THR A 134 15.95 22.04 6.69
N TYR A 135 17.25 21.74 6.69
CA TYR A 135 17.89 20.95 7.74
C TYR A 135 19.27 21.50 8.08
N ARG A 136 19.76 21.11 9.27
CA ARG A 136 21.04 21.55 9.82
C ARG A 136 22.23 20.70 9.35
N THR A 137 22.03 19.40 9.17
CA THR A 137 23.09 18.46 8.79
C THR A 137 22.76 17.76 7.46
N PRO A 138 23.77 17.50 6.60
CA PRO A 138 23.57 16.78 5.35
C PRO A 138 22.91 15.41 5.55
N GLU A 139 23.34 14.66 6.57
CA GLU A 139 22.83 13.33 6.92
C GLU A 139 21.35 13.40 7.33
N GLY A 140 20.97 14.44 8.07
CA GLY A 140 19.58 14.67 8.46
C GLY A 140 18.68 14.95 7.26
N THR A 141 19.17 15.71 6.28
CA THR A 141 18.45 15.95 5.01
C THR A 141 18.25 14.66 4.23
N ILE A 142 19.30 13.85 4.09
CA ILE A 142 19.23 12.56 3.38
C ILE A 142 18.31 11.59 4.10
N THR A 143 18.39 11.52 5.44
CA THR A 143 17.48 10.71 6.26
C THR A 143 16.01 11.08 5.99
N ALA A 144 15.69 12.38 5.98
CA ALA A 144 14.34 12.84 5.70
C ALA A 144 13.89 12.50 4.27
N PHE A 145 14.78 12.66 3.28
CA PHE A 145 14.51 12.25 1.90
C PHE A 145 14.25 10.76 1.79
N MET A 146 15.07 9.92 2.43
CA MET A 146 14.95 8.47 2.36
C MET A 146 13.67 7.96 3.03
N HIS A 147 13.18 8.61 4.09
CA HIS A 147 11.86 8.30 4.64
C HIS A 147 10.73 8.52 3.62
N MET A 148 10.80 9.56 2.79
CA MET A 148 9.82 9.78 1.71
C MET A 148 9.92 8.69 0.63
N VAL A 149 11.14 8.26 0.29
CA VAL A 149 11.38 7.18 -0.67
C VAL A 149 10.85 5.85 -0.15
N GLU A 150 11.16 5.49 1.09
CA GLU A 150 10.69 4.27 1.76
C GLU A 150 9.17 4.25 1.88
N TYR A 151 8.56 5.36 2.29
CA TYR A 151 7.12 5.48 2.34
C TYR A 151 6.48 5.19 0.98
N ARG A 152 7.02 5.77 -0.10
CA ARG A 152 6.51 5.53 -1.46
C ARG A 152 6.71 4.08 -1.91
N ARG A 153 7.85 3.46 -1.56
CA ARG A 153 8.12 2.03 -1.84
C ARG A 153 7.12 1.13 -1.11
N ASN A 154 6.88 1.39 0.17
CA ASN A 154 5.94 0.63 0.99
C ASN A 154 4.50 0.77 0.47
N GLN A 155 4.09 1.98 0.09
CA GLN A 155 2.77 2.20 -0.54
C GLN A 155 2.62 1.44 -1.87
N LYS A 156 3.69 1.36 -2.67
CA LYS A 156 3.67 0.57 -3.91
C LYS A 156 3.54 -0.93 -3.61
N GLN A 157 4.33 -1.44 -2.67
CA GLN A 157 4.28 -2.85 -2.25
C GLN A 157 2.92 -3.25 -1.67
N LEU A 158 2.29 -2.38 -0.87
CA LEU A 158 0.94 -2.63 -0.33
C LEU A 158 -0.14 -2.70 -1.42
N ARG A 159 0.10 -2.08 -2.59
CA ARG A 159 -0.81 -2.12 -3.74
C ARG A 159 -0.54 -3.30 -4.67
N GLU A 160 0.57 -4.01 -4.51
CA GLU A 160 0.85 -5.22 -5.28
C GLU A 160 -0.02 -6.36 -4.74
N THR A 161 -0.70 -7.08 -5.64
CA THR A 161 -1.47 -8.28 -5.25
C THR A 161 -0.49 -9.28 -4.63
N PRO A 162 -0.71 -9.72 -3.38
CA PRO A 162 0.18 -10.69 -2.76
C PRO A 162 0.34 -11.92 -3.66
N ALA A 163 1.56 -12.42 -3.78
CA ALA A 163 1.79 -13.70 -4.43
C ALA A 163 0.99 -14.78 -3.71
N LEU A 164 0.35 -15.67 -4.48
CA LEU A 164 -0.32 -16.83 -3.89
C LEU A 164 0.70 -17.66 -3.10
N PRO A 165 0.33 -18.21 -1.93
CA PRO A 165 1.20 -19.11 -1.19
C PRO A 165 1.67 -20.27 -2.07
N SER A 166 2.96 -20.58 -2.03
CA SER A 166 3.56 -21.64 -2.87
C SER A 166 3.00 -23.04 -2.56
N ASN A 167 2.38 -23.22 -1.40
CA ASN A 167 1.73 -24.44 -0.94
C ASN A 167 0.23 -24.50 -1.26
N LEU A 168 -0.33 -23.51 -1.96
CA LEU A 168 -1.73 -23.55 -2.38
C LEU A 168 -1.86 -24.48 -3.60
N THR A 169 -2.17 -25.76 -3.35
CA THR A 169 -2.49 -26.71 -4.43
C THR A 169 -3.75 -26.24 -5.15
N SER A 170 -3.66 -26.04 -6.47
CA SER A 170 -4.81 -25.67 -7.30
C SER A 170 -5.03 -26.69 -8.41
N ASN A 171 -6.23 -27.27 -8.44
CA ASN A 171 -6.74 -28.10 -9.53
C ASN A 171 -7.77 -27.29 -10.32
N THR A 172 -7.29 -26.31 -11.09
CA THR A 172 -8.15 -25.41 -11.87
C THR A 172 -9.03 -26.16 -12.86
N ALA A 173 -8.56 -27.29 -13.41
CA ALA A 173 -9.33 -28.11 -14.34
C ALA A 173 -10.58 -28.72 -13.68
N GLU A 174 -10.47 -29.23 -12.45
CA GLU A 174 -11.60 -29.76 -11.69
C GLU A 174 -12.62 -28.66 -11.36
N ALA A 175 -12.16 -27.49 -10.89
CA ALA A 175 -13.03 -26.35 -10.62
C ALA A 175 -13.81 -25.92 -11.87
N HIS A 176 -13.15 -25.84 -13.03
CA HIS A 176 -13.80 -25.50 -14.30
C HIS A 176 -14.83 -26.54 -14.72
N ASN A 177 -14.52 -27.84 -14.58
CA ASN A 177 -15.46 -28.91 -14.92
C ASN A 177 -16.73 -28.85 -14.06
N LEU A 178 -16.59 -28.59 -12.76
CA LEU A 178 -17.73 -28.44 -11.84
C LEU A 178 -18.59 -27.22 -12.21
N LEU A 179 -17.97 -26.08 -12.49
CA LEU A 179 -18.66 -24.86 -12.91
C LEU A 179 -19.37 -25.04 -14.27
N GLN A 180 -18.72 -25.69 -15.24
CA GLN A 180 -19.33 -25.95 -16.55
C GLN A 180 -20.55 -26.86 -16.45
N ARG A 181 -20.52 -27.87 -15.59
CA ARG A 181 -21.69 -28.73 -15.32
C ARG A 181 -22.85 -27.91 -14.75
N ALA A 182 -22.59 -27.10 -13.72
CA ALA A 182 -23.60 -26.23 -13.13
C ALA A 182 -24.20 -25.24 -14.15
N ILE A 183 -23.37 -24.65 -15.01
CA ILE A 183 -23.83 -23.77 -16.09
C ILE A 183 -24.69 -24.53 -17.10
N ALA A 184 -24.29 -25.75 -17.48
CA ALA A 184 -25.05 -26.59 -18.40
C ALA A 184 -26.41 -27.03 -17.82
N GLU A 185 -26.50 -27.19 -16.51
CA GLU A 185 -27.74 -27.44 -15.77
C GLU A 185 -28.60 -26.18 -15.57
N GLY A 186 -28.14 -25.02 -16.03
CA GLY A 186 -28.85 -23.75 -15.95
C GLY A 186 -28.78 -23.07 -14.58
N ALA A 187 -27.83 -23.46 -13.72
CA ALA A 187 -27.67 -22.86 -12.40
C ALA A 187 -27.16 -21.41 -12.50
N ALA A 188 -27.91 -20.47 -11.93
CA ALA A 188 -27.49 -19.08 -11.75
C ALA A 188 -26.78 -18.83 -10.40
N SER A 189 -26.84 -19.80 -9.49
CA SER A 189 -26.29 -19.76 -8.14
C SER A 189 -26.02 -21.18 -7.63
N LEU A 190 -24.99 -21.35 -6.81
CA LEU A 190 -24.64 -22.62 -6.18
C LEU A 190 -24.92 -22.59 -4.67
N ASP A 191 -25.47 -23.66 -4.14
CA ASP A 191 -25.64 -23.88 -2.70
C ASP A 191 -24.28 -24.18 -2.03
N THR A 192 -24.23 -24.00 -0.70
CA THR A 192 -23.01 -24.20 0.10
C THR A 192 -22.33 -25.57 -0.13
N HIS A 193 -23.12 -26.63 -0.29
CA HIS A 193 -22.59 -27.99 -0.53
C HIS A 193 -22.02 -28.17 -1.95
N GLU A 194 -22.53 -27.43 -2.94
CA GLU A 194 -22.08 -27.48 -4.34
C GLU A 194 -20.81 -26.65 -4.56
N VAL A 195 -20.65 -25.58 -3.78
CA VAL A 195 -19.46 -24.70 -3.81
C VAL A 195 -18.26 -25.37 -3.13
N GLN A 196 -18.48 -26.23 -2.13
CA GLN A 196 -17.41 -26.84 -1.33
C GLN A 196 -16.35 -27.58 -2.19
N PRO A 197 -16.72 -28.45 -3.16
CA PRO A 197 -15.74 -29.10 -4.04
C PRO A 197 -14.93 -28.10 -4.89
N ILE A 198 -15.55 -27.00 -5.33
CA ILE A 198 -14.87 -25.95 -6.11
C ILE A 198 -13.82 -25.24 -5.24
N LEU A 199 -14.18 -24.90 -4.00
CA LEU A 199 -13.25 -24.28 -3.06
C LEU A 199 -12.09 -25.24 -2.70
N HIS A 200 -12.40 -26.52 -2.50
CA HIS A 200 -11.40 -27.54 -2.24
C HIS A 200 -10.40 -27.68 -3.40
N ALA A 201 -10.87 -27.57 -4.65
CA ALA A 201 -9.99 -27.54 -5.83
C ALA A 201 -9.02 -26.35 -5.84
N TYR A 202 -9.27 -25.29 -5.08
CA TYR A 202 -8.34 -24.17 -4.85
C TYR A 202 -7.58 -24.26 -3.51
N GLY A 203 -7.59 -25.42 -2.86
CA GLY A 203 -6.93 -25.62 -1.56
C GLY A 203 -7.67 -24.95 -0.39
N LEU A 204 -8.87 -24.42 -0.61
CA LEU A 204 -9.68 -23.78 0.41
C LEU A 204 -10.55 -24.83 1.11
N HIS A 205 -10.22 -25.10 2.37
CA HIS A 205 -10.94 -26.06 3.19
C HIS A 205 -12.12 -25.38 3.89
N THR A 206 -13.35 -25.84 3.59
CA THR A 206 -14.55 -25.42 4.29
C THR A 206 -14.97 -26.46 5.32
N LEU A 207 -15.76 -26.05 6.32
CA LEU A 207 -16.38 -26.99 7.24
C LEU A 207 -17.30 -27.95 6.47
N PRO A 208 -17.26 -29.26 6.76
CA PRO A 208 -18.19 -30.22 6.21
C PRO A 208 -19.64 -29.79 6.44
N THR A 209 -20.47 -29.97 5.42
CA THR A 209 -21.87 -29.55 5.41
C THR A 209 -22.74 -30.71 5.00
N TRP A 210 -23.74 -31.02 5.80
CA TRP A 210 -24.67 -32.12 5.53
C TRP A 210 -26.06 -31.57 5.26
N ILE A 211 -26.84 -32.31 4.48
CA ILE A 211 -28.22 -31.96 4.14
C ILE A 211 -29.14 -32.88 4.95
N ALA A 212 -30.14 -32.30 5.61
CA ALA A 212 -31.21 -33.00 6.28
C ALA A 212 -32.55 -32.61 5.64
N SER A 213 -33.36 -33.59 5.26
CA SER A 213 -34.69 -33.39 4.67
C SER A 213 -35.73 -33.00 5.73
N ASP A 214 -35.57 -33.50 6.94
CA ASP A 214 -36.45 -33.24 8.07
C ASP A 214 -35.67 -33.07 9.39
N SER A 215 -36.42 -32.88 10.46
CA SER A 215 -35.86 -32.63 11.78
C SER A 215 -35.29 -33.88 12.45
N ALA A 216 -35.80 -35.08 12.14
CA ALA A 216 -35.24 -36.33 12.66
C ALA A 216 -33.88 -36.64 12.01
N GLU A 217 -33.76 -36.43 10.70
CA GLU A 217 -32.50 -36.55 9.98
C GLU A 217 -31.48 -35.50 10.47
N ALA A 218 -31.94 -34.27 10.74
CA ALA A 218 -31.08 -33.22 11.29
C ALA A 218 -30.51 -33.59 12.67
N VAL A 219 -31.31 -34.22 13.54
CA VAL A 219 -30.84 -34.75 14.82
C VAL A 219 -29.82 -35.86 14.62
N HIS A 220 -30.13 -36.84 13.76
CA HIS A 220 -29.23 -37.96 13.49
C HIS A 220 -27.86 -37.49 13.00
N ILE A 221 -27.83 -36.54 12.06
CA ILE A 221 -26.59 -35.93 11.57
C ILE A 221 -25.88 -35.19 12.70
N ALA A 222 -26.60 -34.40 13.50
CA ALA A 222 -26.02 -33.65 14.62
C ALA A 222 -25.35 -34.56 15.66
N GLU A 223 -25.93 -35.73 15.94
CA GLU A 223 -25.35 -36.74 16.84
C GLU A 223 -24.05 -37.34 16.30
N GLN A 224 -23.96 -37.54 14.98
CA GLN A 224 -22.76 -38.08 14.34
C GLN A 224 -21.60 -37.07 14.30
N ILE A 225 -21.89 -35.80 14.04
CA ILE A 225 -20.86 -34.77 13.84
C ILE A 225 -20.40 -34.13 15.16
N GLY A 226 -21.23 -34.24 16.21
CA GLY A 226 -20.98 -33.66 17.53
C GLY A 226 -21.43 -32.20 17.65
N TYR A 227 -21.65 -31.78 18.89
CA TYR A 227 -22.14 -30.45 19.24
C TYR A 227 -21.02 -29.49 19.63
N PRO A 228 -21.19 -28.16 19.46
CA PRO A 228 -22.38 -27.48 18.97
C PRO A 228 -22.51 -27.47 17.43
N VAL A 229 -23.75 -27.47 16.94
CA VAL A 229 -24.10 -27.42 15.51
C VAL A 229 -24.91 -26.17 15.16
N ALA A 230 -24.90 -25.83 13.87
CA ALA A 230 -25.75 -24.83 13.26
C ALA A 230 -26.71 -25.50 12.27
N LEU A 231 -27.97 -25.05 12.28
CA LEU A 231 -28.99 -25.38 11.28
C LEU A 231 -29.26 -24.16 10.40
N LYS A 232 -29.33 -24.37 9.08
CA LYS A 232 -29.67 -23.33 8.11
C LYS A 232 -30.69 -23.84 7.10
N LEU A 233 -31.75 -23.08 6.86
CA LEU A 233 -32.76 -23.40 5.84
C LEU A 233 -32.12 -23.56 4.46
N ARG A 234 -32.61 -24.54 3.70
CA ARG A 234 -32.29 -24.71 2.29
C ARG A 234 -33.56 -24.52 1.46
N SER A 235 -33.63 -23.42 0.72
CA SER A 235 -34.76 -23.12 -0.17
C SER A 235 -34.28 -22.23 -1.32
N PRO A 236 -34.54 -22.60 -2.59
CA PRO A 236 -34.23 -21.74 -3.74
C PRO A 236 -35.09 -20.47 -3.76
N ASP A 237 -36.25 -20.49 -3.11
CA ASP A 237 -37.22 -19.40 -3.12
C ASP A 237 -36.95 -18.38 -1.99
N ILE A 238 -36.03 -18.68 -1.06
CA ILE A 238 -35.68 -17.84 0.09
C ILE A 238 -34.14 -17.66 0.15
N PRO A 239 -33.58 -16.70 -0.62
CA PRO A 239 -32.13 -16.49 -0.68
C PRO A 239 -31.55 -15.94 0.63
N HIS A 240 -32.26 -15.05 1.33
CA HIS A 240 -31.84 -14.46 2.59
C HIS A 240 -32.46 -15.17 3.80
N LYS A 241 -31.88 -16.31 4.16
CA LYS A 241 -32.34 -17.21 5.24
C LYS A 241 -32.64 -16.50 6.57
N SER A 242 -31.90 -15.44 6.90
CA SER A 242 -32.09 -14.68 8.13
C SER A 242 -33.43 -13.93 8.20
N GLU A 243 -34.01 -13.55 7.05
CA GLU A 243 -35.30 -12.85 6.98
C GLU A 243 -36.46 -13.70 7.52
N VAL A 244 -36.34 -15.02 7.42
CA VAL A 244 -37.32 -15.99 7.94
C VAL A 244 -36.85 -16.66 9.24
N GLN A 245 -35.82 -16.11 9.89
CA GLN A 245 -35.14 -16.74 11.02
C GLN A 245 -34.72 -18.19 10.71
N GLY A 246 -34.36 -18.45 9.45
CA GLY A 246 -33.95 -19.75 8.93
C GLY A 246 -32.53 -20.15 9.30
N VAL A 247 -31.93 -19.51 10.30
CA VAL A 247 -30.59 -19.83 10.80
C VAL A 247 -30.66 -19.95 12.32
N MET A 248 -30.28 -21.11 12.84
CA MET A 248 -30.21 -21.40 14.27
C MET A 248 -28.80 -21.86 14.59
N LEU A 249 -28.14 -21.16 15.49
CA LEU A 249 -26.73 -21.39 15.85
C LEU A 249 -26.62 -21.92 17.28
N TYR A 250 -25.47 -22.52 17.58
CA TYR A 250 -25.08 -22.98 18.91
C TYR A 250 -26.06 -23.98 19.53
N LEU A 251 -26.59 -24.90 18.71
CA LEU A 251 -27.45 -25.98 19.18
C LEU A 251 -26.54 -27.05 19.80
N ARG A 252 -26.76 -27.36 21.07
CA ARG A 252 -25.89 -28.18 21.92
C ARG A 252 -26.47 -29.56 22.23
N THR A 253 -27.73 -29.79 21.90
CA THR A 253 -28.41 -31.06 22.20
C THR A 253 -29.33 -31.48 21.05
N ALA A 254 -29.64 -32.78 20.98
CA ALA A 254 -30.62 -33.33 20.05
C ALA A 254 -31.99 -32.64 20.18
N SER A 255 -32.43 -32.34 21.41
CA SER A 255 -33.69 -31.65 21.65
C SER A 255 -33.69 -30.23 21.08
N GLU A 256 -32.61 -29.47 21.26
CA GLU A 256 -32.47 -28.13 20.69
C GLU A 256 -32.46 -28.17 19.15
N VAL A 257 -31.79 -29.15 18.54
CA VAL A 257 -31.78 -29.36 17.08
C VAL A 257 -33.18 -29.65 16.55
N GLN A 258 -33.88 -30.61 17.18
CA GLN A 258 -35.24 -31.00 16.81
C GLN A 258 -36.22 -29.82 16.89
N GLN A 259 -36.17 -29.06 17.98
CA GLN A 259 -37.02 -27.89 18.20
C GLN A 259 -36.71 -26.78 17.20
N ALA A 260 -35.43 -26.48 16.98
CA ALA A 260 -34.98 -25.48 16.02
C ALA A 260 -35.40 -25.82 14.58
N ALA A 261 -35.23 -27.07 14.16
CA ALA A 261 -35.63 -27.55 12.84
C ALA A 261 -37.14 -27.39 12.61
N ASN A 262 -37.97 -27.86 13.55
CA ASN A 262 -39.42 -27.73 13.46
C ASN A 262 -39.85 -26.25 13.43
N ALA A 263 -39.27 -25.42 14.31
CA ALA A 263 -39.57 -23.99 14.34
C ALA A 263 -39.19 -23.27 13.03
N ILE A 264 -38.08 -23.64 12.37
CA ILE A 264 -37.74 -23.13 11.04
C ILE A 264 -38.83 -23.52 10.03
N PHE A 265 -39.20 -24.80 9.95
CA PHE A 265 -40.20 -25.26 8.99
C PHE A 265 -41.57 -24.61 9.21
N ASP A 266 -42.02 -24.50 10.46
CA ASP A 266 -43.31 -23.90 10.80
C ASP A 266 -43.37 -22.41 10.42
N ARG A 267 -42.30 -21.66 10.73
CA ARG A 267 -42.21 -20.24 10.34
C ARG A 267 -42.23 -20.06 8.83
N VAL A 268 -41.49 -20.87 8.08
CA VAL A 268 -41.45 -20.79 6.62
C VAL A 268 -42.82 -21.15 6.03
N LYS A 269 -43.49 -22.20 6.53
CA LYS A 269 -44.84 -22.56 6.08
C LYS A 269 -45.86 -21.43 6.30
N MET A 270 -45.76 -20.70 7.41
CA MET A 270 -46.65 -19.57 7.70
C MET A 270 -46.34 -18.33 6.85
N ALA A 271 -45.07 -17.94 6.77
CA ALA A 271 -44.67 -16.69 6.11
C ALA A 271 -44.55 -16.83 4.58
N TRP A 272 -44.21 -18.03 4.10
CA TRP A 272 -43.94 -18.34 2.69
C TRP A 272 -44.54 -19.71 2.28
N PRO A 273 -45.88 -19.85 2.30
CA PRO A 273 -46.55 -21.14 2.10
C PRO A 273 -46.30 -21.79 0.73
N GLN A 274 -45.90 -21.00 -0.27
CA GLN A 274 -45.60 -21.47 -1.63
C GLN A 274 -44.10 -21.73 -1.86
N ALA A 275 -43.23 -21.44 -0.88
CA ALA A 275 -41.80 -21.65 -1.03
C ALA A 275 -41.46 -23.14 -1.03
N ARG A 276 -40.62 -23.55 -1.98
CA ARG A 276 -40.05 -24.89 -2.05
C ARG A 276 -38.98 -25.01 -0.98
N ILE A 277 -39.17 -25.93 -0.07
CA ILE A 277 -38.20 -26.22 1.00
C ILE A 277 -37.45 -27.49 0.62
N HIS A 278 -36.14 -27.38 0.45
CA HIS A 278 -35.24 -28.50 0.13
C HIS A 278 -34.56 -29.07 1.39
N GLY A 279 -35.07 -28.75 2.57
CA GLY A 279 -34.57 -29.21 3.87
C GLY A 279 -33.72 -28.18 4.62
N LEU A 280 -32.74 -28.68 5.36
CA LEU A 280 -31.83 -27.95 6.22
C LEU A 280 -30.38 -28.33 5.91
N LEU A 281 -29.47 -27.39 6.11
CA LEU A 281 -28.04 -27.64 6.19
C LEU A 281 -27.66 -27.78 7.66
N VAL A 282 -26.95 -28.85 7.98
CA VAL A 282 -26.36 -29.10 9.30
C VAL A 282 -24.85 -28.90 9.19
N GLN A 283 -24.27 -28.09 10.06
CA GLN A 283 -22.83 -27.81 10.08
C GLN A 283 -22.31 -27.81 11.52
N SER A 284 -21.13 -28.38 11.75
CA SER A 284 -20.42 -28.19 13.02
C SER A 284 -20.01 -26.74 13.18
N MET A 285 -19.99 -26.24 14.41
CA MET A 285 -19.50 -24.90 14.70
C MET A 285 -18.06 -24.94 15.17
N ALA A 286 -17.19 -24.17 14.50
CA ALA A 286 -15.84 -23.95 14.99
C ALA A 286 -15.88 -23.17 16.31
N ASN A 287 -15.07 -23.61 17.27
CA ASN A 287 -14.81 -22.82 18.48
C ASN A 287 -14.18 -21.50 18.05
N ARG A 288 -14.75 -20.38 18.50
CA ARG A 288 -14.06 -19.09 18.37
C ARG A 288 -12.82 -19.17 19.26
N ALA A 289 -11.66 -18.77 18.74
CA ALA A 289 -10.51 -18.51 19.59
C ALA A 289 -10.90 -17.35 20.52
N GLY A 290 -11.13 -17.68 21.79
CA GLY A 290 -11.59 -16.76 22.84
C GLY A 290 -11.61 -17.50 24.17
#